data_AF-X1LFG8-F1
#
_entry.id   AF-X1LFG8-F1
#
_cell.length_a   1.000
_cell.length_b   1.000
_cell.length_c   1.000
_cell.angle_alpha   90.00
_cell.angle_beta   90.00
_cell.angle_gamma   90.00
#
_symmetry.space_group_name_H-M   'P 1'
#
loop_
_entity.id
_entity.type
_entity.pdbx_description
1 polymer ?
#
loop_
_entity_poly.entity_id
_entity_poly.type
_entity_poly.pdbx_seq_one_letter_code
_entity_poly.pdbx_strand_id
1 'polypeptide(L)'
;MRGLFRFFFPEYFWSDFRTKFFKKEAEKLAREIDQSPHLGYKIVKFLDPRKNISSQVKRKNIETLIIARDLNGSSKLTQGLYQCLPLKINFMDLARAYEIFSGKIPIDFVSQTWFLENLAEGEKKIYDKLKRFFDTILGALIIVLTSPLWLIFAILIKSEDKGVCFLQTKKNWKR
;
A
#
# COMPACT_ATOMS: atom_id res chain seq x y z
N MET A 1 -18.88 26.82 23.31
CA MET A 1 -19.52 25.58 23.81
C MET A 1 -18.63 24.35 23.57
N ARG A 2 -17.45 24.25 24.18
CA ARG A 2 -16.51 23.10 24.03
C ARG A 2 -16.26 22.34 25.35
N GLY A 3 -17.03 22.63 26.40
CA GLY A 3 -16.75 22.16 27.76
C GLY A 3 -17.62 21.00 28.27
N LEU A 4 -18.74 20.65 27.62
CA LEU A 4 -19.70 19.70 28.22
C LEU A 4 -19.48 18.22 27.87
N PHE A 5 -18.76 17.90 26.78
CA PHE A 5 -18.58 16.50 26.36
C PHE A 5 -17.44 15.76 27.07
N ARG A 6 -16.58 16.46 27.82
CA ARG A 6 -15.47 15.84 28.56
C ARG A 6 -15.91 15.21 29.90
N PHE A 7 -17.19 15.32 30.26
CA PHE A 7 -17.71 14.89 31.55
C PHE A 7 -18.26 13.45 31.57
N PHE A 8 -18.49 12.83 30.40
CA PHE A 8 -19.16 11.53 30.33
C PHE A 8 -18.25 10.32 30.10
N PHE A 9 -16.99 10.51 29.69
CA PHE A 9 -16.10 9.39 29.37
C PHE A 9 -14.69 9.59 29.97
N PRO A 10 -14.34 8.84 31.04
CA PRO A 10 -12.99 8.85 31.61
C PRO A 10 -11.93 8.43 30.59
N GLU A 11 -10.68 8.92 30.69
CA GLU A 11 -9.57 8.52 29.79
C GLU A 11 -9.34 6.99 29.76
N TYR A 12 -9.62 6.31 30.87
CA TYR A 12 -9.59 4.84 30.94
C TYR A 12 -10.55 4.16 29.96
N PHE A 13 -11.77 4.71 29.79
CA PHE A 13 -12.78 4.17 28.89
C PHE A 13 -12.30 4.20 27.42
N TRP A 14 -11.65 5.30 27.02
CA TRP A 14 -11.11 5.45 25.67
C TRP A 14 -9.94 4.49 25.39
N SER A 15 -9.14 4.17 26.41
CA SER A 15 -8.07 3.17 26.27
C SER A 15 -8.63 1.75 26.09
N ASP A 16 -9.55 1.32 26.96
CA ASP A 16 -10.13 -0.02 26.91
C ASP A 16 -10.93 -0.23 25.60
N PHE A 17 -11.71 0.77 25.20
CA PHE A 17 -12.46 0.75 23.94
C PHE A 17 -11.55 0.62 22.73
N ARG A 18 -10.47 1.41 22.63
CA ARG A 18 -9.49 1.27 21.54
C ARG A 18 -8.89 -0.13 21.52
N THR A 19 -8.44 -0.67 22.66
CA THR A 19 -7.81 -1.99 22.66
C THR A 19 -8.75 -3.11 22.20
N LYS A 20 -10.03 -3.05 22.59
CA LYS A 20 -11.06 -4.00 22.15
C LYS A 20 -11.36 -3.85 20.66
N PHE A 21 -11.43 -2.62 20.17
CA PHE A 21 -11.64 -2.33 18.75
C PHE A 21 -10.50 -2.89 17.88
N PHE A 22 -9.25 -2.55 18.19
CA PHE A 22 -8.07 -3.05 17.46
C PHE A 22 -7.99 -4.58 17.47
N LYS A 23 -8.36 -5.22 18.59
CA LYS A 23 -8.43 -6.68 18.68
C LYS A 23 -9.48 -7.26 17.72
N LYS A 24 -10.69 -6.68 17.71
CA LYS A 24 -11.78 -7.13 16.84
C LYS A 24 -11.43 -7.00 15.36
N GLU A 25 -10.80 -5.90 14.98
CA GLU A 25 -10.35 -5.68 13.60
C GLU A 25 -9.21 -6.63 13.21
N ALA A 26 -8.22 -6.85 14.09
CA ALA A 26 -7.16 -7.81 13.81
C ALA A 26 -7.72 -9.25 13.65
N GLU A 27 -8.76 -9.62 14.41
CA GLU A 27 -9.48 -10.90 14.24
C GLU A 27 -10.33 -10.96 12.96
N LYS A 28 -10.84 -9.82 12.48
CA LYS A 28 -11.59 -9.74 11.22
C LYS A 28 -10.65 -9.90 10.03
N LEU A 29 -9.56 -9.13 10.01
CA LEU A 29 -8.49 -9.26 9.02
C LEU A 29 -7.95 -10.69 9.00
N ALA A 30 -7.82 -11.32 10.18
CA ALA A 30 -7.34 -12.68 10.26
C ALA A 30 -8.25 -13.69 9.56
N ARG A 31 -9.57 -13.52 9.69
CA ARG A 31 -10.55 -14.34 8.98
C ARG A 31 -10.52 -14.12 7.48
N GLU A 32 -10.31 -12.89 7.03
CA GLU A 32 -10.27 -12.52 5.61
C GLU A 32 -9.04 -13.10 4.90
N ILE A 33 -7.88 -13.11 5.58
CA ILE A 33 -6.65 -13.73 5.10
C ILE A 33 -6.80 -15.26 5.04
N ASP A 34 -7.40 -15.88 6.06
CA ASP A 34 -7.63 -17.34 6.09
C ASP A 34 -8.60 -17.79 4.97
N GLN A 35 -9.57 -16.94 4.63
CA GLN A 35 -10.48 -17.14 3.49
C GLN A 35 -9.83 -16.89 2.12
N SER A 36 -8.62 -16.34 2.08
CA SER A 36 -7.91 -15.96 0.85
C SER A 36 -6.54 -16.67 0.73
N PRO A 37 -6.51 -18.01 0.54
CA PRO A 37 -5.26 -18.79 0.51
C PRO A 37 -4.29 -18.39 -0.60
N HIS A 38 -4.80 -17.75 -1.66
CA HIS A 38 -4.01 -17.28 -2.81
C HIS A 38 -2.99 -16.19 -2.45
N LEU A 39 -3.13 -15.56 -1.29
CA LEU A 39 -2.21 -14.52 -0.81
C LEU A 39 -0.89 -15.11 -0.28
N GLY A 40 -0.82 -16.43 -0.02
CA GLY A 40 0.39 -17.10 0.45
C GLY A 40 0.77 -16.82 1.92
N TYR A 41 -0.08 -16.10 2.67
CA TYR A 41 0.13 -15.82 4.09
C TYR A 41 -0.66 -16.79 4.96
N LYS A 42 -0.01 -17.32 6.00
CA LYS A 42 -0.67 -18.13 7.04
C LYS A 42 -0.55 -17.43 8.39
N ILE A 43 -1.68 -17.15 9.01
CA ILE A 43 -1.70 -16.50 10.32
C ILE A 43 -1.31 -17.50 11.39
N VAL A 44 -0.18 -17.23 12.05
CA VAL A 44 0.40 -18.16 13.01
C VAL A 44 -0.16 -17.98 14.41
N LYS A 45 -0.22 -16.74 14.93
CA LYS A 45 -0.77 -16.43 16.27
C LYS A 45 -0.83 -14.92 16.56
N PHE A 46 -1.78 -14.51 17.40
CA PHE A 46 -1.70 -13.25 18.13
C PHE A 46 -0.68 -13.35 19.28
N LEU A 47 0.28 -12.43 19.33
CA LEU A 47 1.30 -12.39 20.38
C LEU A 47 0.80 -11.61 21.60
N ASP A 48 1.18 -12.07 22.79
CA ASP A 48 0.87 -11.36 24.04
C ASP A 48 2.03 -10.39 24.35
N PRO A 49 1.79 -9.07 24.33
CA PRO A 49 2.80 -8.06 24.63
C PRO A 49 3.47 -8.23 26.01
N ARG A 50 2.84 -8.94 26.96
CA ARG A 50 3.41 -9.16 28.29
C ARG A 50 4.50 -10.24 28.31
N LYS A 51 4.61 -11.05 27.26
CA LYS A 51 5.59 -12.14 27.14
C LYS A 51 6.73 -11.73 26.21
N ASN A 52 7.87 -12.43 26.30
CA ASN A 52 9.03 -12.09 25.48
C ASN A 52 8.76 -12.44 24.00
N ILE A 53 8.51 -11.39 23.20
CA ILE A 53 8.17 -11.46 21.77
C ILE A 53 9.24 -12.22 20.97
N SER A 54 10.53 -11.94 21.24
CA SER A 54 11.65 -12.56 20.51
C SER A 54 11.66 -14.09 20.60
N SER A 55 11.32 -14.63 21.77
CA SER A 55 11.25 -16.08 21.99
C SER A 55 10.07 -16.72 21.25
N GLN A 56 8.96 -16.00 21.10
CA GLN A 56 7.78 -16.50 20.40
C GLN A 56 7.99 -16.49 18.89
N VAL A 57 8.69 -15.47 18.37
CA VAL A 57 9.01 -15.38 16.95
C VAL A 57 10.01 -16.46 16.53
N LYS A 58 11.11 -16.63 17.26
CA LYS A 58 12.12 -17.67 16.95
C LYS A 58 11.54 -19.08 16.89
N ARG A 59 10.64 -19.44 17.82
CA ARG A 59 10.04 -20.78 17.88
C ARG A 59 9.08 -21.08 16.75
N LYS A 60 8.55 -20.05 16.08
CA LYS A 60 7.43 -20.18 15.14
C LYS A 60 7.75 -19.73 13.73
N ASN A 61 9.01 -19.37 13.46
CA ASN A 61 9.49 -18.91 12.15
C ASN A 61 8.56 -17.84 11.53
N ILE A 62 8.25 -16.82 12.33
CA ILE A 62 7.34 -15.74 11.91
C ILE A 62 8.13 -14.79 11.01
N GLU A 63 7.74 -14.68 9.74
CA GLU A 63 8.39 -13.81 8.76
C GLU A 63 7.86 -12.37 8.77
N THR A 64 6.59 -12.18 9.12
CA THR A 64 5.94 -10.87 9.17
C THR A 64 5.21 -10.68 10.49
N LEU A 65 5.46 -9.55 11.15
CA LEU A 65 4.80 -9.15 12.39
C LEU A 65 3.93 -7.93 12.16
N ILE A 66 2.62 -8.08 12.42
CA ILE A 66 1.64 -7.00 12.31
C ILE A 66 1.43 -6.36 13.69
N ILE A 67 1.60 -5.03 13.75
CA ILE A 67 1.52 -4.24 14.98
C ILE A 67 0.18 -3.49 15.00
N ALA A 68 -0.69 -3.84 15.96
CA ALA A 68 -2.05 -3.31 16.08
C ALA A 68 -2.18 -2.10 17.02
N ARG A 69 -1.08 -1.55 17.55
CA ARG A 69 -1.12 -0.39 18.45
C ARG A 69 0.08 0.51 18.19
N ASP A 70 -0.15 1.80 18.35
CA ASP A 70 0.93 2.78 18.44
C ASP A 70 1.90 2.40 19.58
N LEU A 71 3.20 2.33 19.25
CA LEU A 71 4.26 1.90 20.17
C LEU A 71 4.66 3.00 21.16
N ASN A 72 4.14 4.22 20.95
CA ASN A 72 4.39 5.39 21.77
C ASN A 72 4.07 5.12 23.26
N GLY A 73 5.11 4.96 24.08
CA GLY A 73 5.02 4.89 25.55
C GLY A 73 5.30 3.53 26.20
N SER A 74 5.57 2.45 25.45
CA SER A 74 5.80 1.10 26.05
C SER A 74 7.23 0.58 25.84
N SER A 75 8.18 1.03 26.68
CA SER A 75 9.61 0.72 26.51
C SER A 75 9.91 -0.78 26.39
N LYS A 76 9.18 -1.63 27.11
CA LYS A 76 9.34 -3.10 27.07
C LYS A 76 8.93 -3.73 25.72
N LEU A 77 7.89 -3.22 25.06
CA LEU A 77 7.45 -3.75 23.76
C LEU A 77 8.43 -3.34 22.68
N THR A 78 8.77 -2.06 22.65
CA THR A 78 9.76 -1.51 21.74
C THR A 78 11.08 -2.27 21.86
N GLN A 79 11.57 -2.51 23.09
CA GLN A 79 12.78 -3.31 23.31
C GLN A 79 12.65 -4.75 22.79
N GLY A 80 11.50 -5.41 23.00
CA GLY A 80 11.24 -6.74 22.46
C GLY A 80 11.22 -6.79 20.93
N LEU A 81 10.70 -5.75 20.28
CA LEU A 81 10.71 -5.60 18.82
C LEU A 81 12.13 -5.32 18.30
N TYR A 82 12.92 -4.49 18.98
CA TYR A 82 14.34 -4.27 18.63
C TYR A 82 15.15 -5.57 18.68
N GLN A 83 14.89 -6.44 19.67
CA GLN A 83 15.52 -7.78 19.74
C GLN A 83 15.16 -8.70 18.56
N CYS A 84 14.10 -8.37 17.82
CA CYS A 84 13.65 -9.11 16.66
C CYS A 84 14.27 -8.59 15.34
N LEU A 85 14.89 -7.41 15.31
CA LEU A 85 15.56 -6.89 14.11
C LEU A 85 16.61 -7.83 13.50
N PRO A 86 17.48 -8.51 14.29
CA PRO A 86 18.47 -9.44 13.73
C PRO A 86 17.84 -10.66 13.04
N LEU A 87 16.55 -10.93 13.30
CA LEU A 87 15.81 -12.05 12.74
C LEU A 87 15.25 -11.75 11.34
N LYS A 88 15.52 -10.56 10.78
CA LYS A 88 15.06 -10.13 9.43
C LYS A 88 13.54 -10.27 9.23
N ILE A 89 12.76 -10.04 10.28
CA ILE A 89 11.30 -10.07 10.24
C ILE A 89 10.80 -8.76 9.64
N ASN A 90 9.78 -8.84 8.79
CA ASN A 90 9.10 -7.66 8.27
C ASN A 90 8.13 -7.12 9.33
N PHE A 91 8.27 -5.84 9.68
CA PHE A 91 7.33 -5.16 10.59
C PHE A 91 6.33 -4.36 9.77
N MET A 92 5.06 -4.56 10.05
CA MET A 92 3.98 -3.88 9.36
C MET A 92 2.96 -3.39 10.39
N ASP A 93 2.40 -2.21 10.19
CA ASP A 93 1.28 -1.74 11.02
C ASP A 93 -0.03 -2.42 10.58
N LEU A 94 -1.05 -2.36 11.43
CA LEU A 94 -2.35 -2.95 11.10
C LEU A 94 -3.05 -2.22 9.95
N ALA A 95 -2.83 -0.91 9.78
CA ALA A 95 -3.46 -0.12 8.73
C ALA A 95 -2.97 -0.53 7.33
N ARG A 96 -1.65 -0.67 7.14
CA ARG A 96 -1.00 -1.16 5.93
C ARG A 96 -1.32 -2.62 5.66
N ALA A 97 -1.47 -3.44 6.72
CA ALA A 97 -1.96 -4.80 6.56
C ALA A 97 -3.38 -4.81 5.94
N TYR A 98 -4.27 -3.95 6.42
CA TYR A 98 -5.62 -3.79 5.86
C TYR A 98 -5.60 -3.28 4.41
N GLU A 99 -4.72 -2.33 4.09
CA GLU A 99 -4.55 -1.84 2.72
C GLU A 99 -4.10 -2.95 1.77
N ILE A 100 -3.08 -3.73 2.15
CA ILE A 100 -2.53 -4.79 1.30
C ILE A 100 -3.52 -5.94 1.10
N PHE A 101 -4.21 -6.36 2.16
CA PHE A 101 -5.04 -7.56 2.11
C PHE A 101 -6.50 -7.29 1.75
N SER A 102 -7.06 -6.16 2.16
CA SER A 102 -8.47 -5.80 1.91
C SER A 102 -8.63 -4.66 0.90
N GLY A 103 -7.54 -3.99 0.50
CA GLY A 103 -7.58 -2.84 -0.42
C GLY A 103 -8.27 -1.60 0.17
N LYS A 104 -8.50 -1.59 1.49
CA LYS A 104 -9.26 -0.54 2.20
C LYS A 104 -8.62 -0.28 3.55
N ILE A 105 -8.59 0.99 3.96
CA ILE A 105 -8.14 1.38 5.31
C ILE A 105 -9.36 1.84 6.11
N PRO A 106 -9.68 1.19 7.24
CA PRO A 106 -10.71 1.66 8.16
C PRO A 106 -10.42 3.09 8.64
N ILE A 107 -11.41 3.99 8.58
CA ILE A 107 -11.27 5.41 8.96
C ILE A 107 -10.79 5.55 10.42
N ASP A 108 -11.19 4.63 11.30
CA ASP A 108 -10.79 4.62 12.71
C ASP A 108 -9.29 4.37 12.93
N PHE A 109 -8.57 3.85 11.92
CA PHE A 109 -7.12 3.66 11.96
C PHE A 109 -6.33 4.86 11.41
N VAL A 110 -7.00 5.79 10.72
CA VAL A 110 -6.39 6.95 10.07
C VAL A 110 -6.28 8.10 11.07
N SER A 111 -5.12 8.25 11.70
CA SER A 111 -4.81 9.49 12.43
C SER A 111 -4.37 10.58 11.44
N GLN A 112 -4.47 11.86 11.82
CA GLN A 112 -3.97 12.96 11.00
C GLN A 112 -2.48 12.79 10.66
N THR A 113 -1.68 12.33 11.62
CA THR A 113 -0.25 12.05 11.43
C THR A 113 -0.03 10.89 10.46
N TRP A 114 -0.71 9.77 10.66
CA TRP A 114 -0.64 8.61 9.77
C TRP A 114 -1.08 8.98 8.34
N PHE A 115 -2.11 9.81 8.18
CA PHE A 115 -2.57 10.26 6.87
C PHE A 115 -1.51 11.08 6.14
N LEU A 116 -0.82 11.99 6.85
CA LEU A 116 0.28 12.77 6.28
C LEU A 116 1.49 11.88 5.94
N GLU A 117 1.82 10.91 6.81
CA GLU A 117 2.89 9.94 6.55
C GLU A 117 2.58 9.08 5.32
N ASN A 118 1.34 8.58 5.19
CA ASN A 118 0.94 7.75 4.06
C ASN A 118 0.90 8.55 2.75
N LEU A 119 0.44 9.81 2.78
CA LEU A 119 0.53 10.70 1.62
C LEU A 119 1.98 10.98 1.21
N ALA A 120 2.87 11.17 2.19
CA ALA A 120 4.29 11.38 1.93
C ALA A 120 4.98 10.11 1.39
N GLU A 121 4.58 8.92 1.86
CA GLU A 121 5.08 7.64 1.32
C GLU A 121 4.59 7.40 -0.12
N GLY A 122 3.41 7.91 -0.48
CA GLY A 122 2.92 7.98 -1.86
C GLY A 122 3.75 8.88 -2.78
N GLU A 123 4.53 9.82 -2.22
CA GLU A 123 5.49 10.63 -2.98
C GLU A 123 6.84 9.92 -3.12
N LYS A 124 6.88 8.70 -3.69
CA LYS A 124 8.14 8.07 -4.16
C LYS A 124 8.67 8.78 -5.42
N LYS A 125 8.76 10.12 -5.38
CA LYS A 125 9.19 11.03 -6.45
C LYS A 125 10.49 10.59 -7.10
N ILE A 126 11.41 9.97 -6.36
CA ILE A 126 12.68 9.46 -6.89
C ILE A 126 12.43 8.22 -7.77
N TYR A 127 11.69 7.24 -7.28
CA TYR A 127 11.35 6.03 -8.05
C TYR A 127 10.57 6.39 -9.32
N ASP A 128 9.57 7.26 -9.20
CA ASP A 128 8.76 7.68 -10.34
C ASP A 128 9.57 8.47 -11.38
N LYS A 129 10.50 9.33 -10.92
CA LYS A 129 11.43 10.03 -11.82
C LYS A 129 12.36 9.06 -12.54
N LEU A 130 12.95 8.09 -11.84
CA LEU A 130 13.80 7.08 -12.47
C LEU A 130 13.01 6.26 -13.47
N LYS A 131 11.83 5.77 -13.11
CA LYS A 131 10.96 5.02 -14.02
C LYS A 131 10.67 5.81 -15.28
N ARG A 132 10.26 7.08 -15.14
CA ARG A 132 9.94 7.94 -16.28
C ARG A 132 11.14 8.24 -17.16
N PHE A 133 12.33 8.34 -16.57
CA PHE A 133 13.59 8.47 -17.31
C PHE A 133 13.89 7.21 -18.14
N PHE A 134 13.78 6.02 -17.54
CA PHE A 134 13.95 4.76 -18.25
C PHE A 134 12.89 4.55 -19.34
N ASP A 135 11.62 4.82 -19.06
CA ASP A 135 10.54 4.72 -20.04
C ASP A 135 10.80 5.63 -21.25
N THR A 136 11.31 6.84 -21.02
CA THR A 136 11.65 7.79 -22.10
C THR A 136 12.83 7.29 -22.93
N ILE A 137 13.89 6.77 -22.29
CA ILE A 137 15.08 6.26 -23.00
C ILE A 137 14.75 5.01 -23.79
N LEU A 138 14.08 4.03 -23.17
CA LEU A 138 13.70 2.78 -23.81
C LEU A 138 12.70 3.06 -24.94
N GLY A 139 11.73 3.94 -24.73
CA GLY A 139 10.81 4.38 -25.77
C GLY A 139 11.52 5.02 -26.96
N ALA A 140 12.45 5.95 -26.72
CA ALA A 140 13.25 6.58 -27.77
C ALA A 140 14.10 5.54 -28.53
N LEU A 141 14.72 4.60 -27.82
CA LEU A 141 15.53 3.54 -28.42
C LEU A 141 14.69 2.65 -29.33
N ILE A 142 13.49 2.23 -28.89
CA ILE A 142 12.57 1.42 -29.69
C ILE A 142 12.13 2.18 -30.95
N ILE A 143 11.84 3.48 -30.84
CA ILE A 143 11.48 4.32 -32.00
C ILE A 143 12.63 4.36 -33.01
N VAL A 144 13.87 4.59 -32.56
CA VAL A 144 15.03 4.64 -33.45
C VAL A 144 15.25 3.29 -34.13
N LEU A 145 15.19 2.19 -33.37
CA LEU A 145 15.36 0.83 -33.89
C LEU A 145 14.26 0.43 -34.88
N THR A 146 13.01 0.83 -34.63
CA THR A 146 11.87 0.51 -35.50
C THR A 146 11.68 1.52 -36.64
N SER A 147 12.35 2.68 -36.60
CA SER A 147 12.23 3.75 -37.61
C SER A 147 12.45 3.30 -39.07
N PRO A 148 13.40 2.40 -39.39
CA PRO A 148 13.57 1.92 -40.76
C PRO A 148 12.36 1.10 -41.23
N LEU A 149 11.75 0.37 -40.31
CA LEU A 149 10.59 -0.47 -40.57
C LEU A 149 9.35 0.39 -40.86
N TRP A 150 9.17 1.49 -40.12
CA TRP A 150 8.15 2.50 -40.41
C TRP A 150 8.33 3.17 -41.78
N LEU A 151 9.56 3.46 -42.19
CA LEU A 151 9.85 4.00 -43.52
C LEU A 151 9.45 3.01 -44.63
N ILE A 152 9.73 1.72 -44.45
CA ILE A 152 9.31 0.67 -45.38
C ILE A 152 7.78 0.62 -45.49
N PHE A 153 7.07 0.61 -44.37
CA PHE A 153 5.61 0.65 -44.38
C PHE A 153 5.06 1.91 -45.06
N ALA A 154 5.66 3.08 -44.84
CA ALA A 154 5.23 4.31 -45.48
C ALA A 154 5.35 4.24 -47.02
N ILE A 155 6.43 3.64 -47.54
CA ILE A 155 6.64 3.46 -48.97
C ILE A 155 5.64 2.45 -49.56
N LEU A 156 5.40 1.34 -48.85
CA LEU A 156 4.44 0.31 -49.26
C LEU A 156 3.01 0.88 -49.33
N ILE A 157 2.57 1.56 -48.27
CA ILE A 157 1.26 2.23 -48.23
C ILE A 157 1.15 3.24 -49.37
N LYS A 158 2.17 4.07 -49.60
CA LYS A 158 2.15 5.05 -50.70
C LYS A 158 2.12 4.40 -52.10
N SER A 159 2.65 3.19 -52.24
CA SER A 159 2.65 2.46 -53.52
C SER A 159 1.30 1.81 -53.81
N GLU A 160 0.60 1.35 -52.77
CA GLU A 160 -0.76 0.82 -52.87
C GLU A 160 -1.81 1.94 -52.97
N ASP A 161 -1.61 3.03 -52.25
CA ASP A 161 -2.58 4.12 -52.14
C ASP A 161 -2.31 5.22 -53.20
N LYS A 162 -3.05 5.16 -54.31
CA LYS A 162 -3.10 6.23 -55.34
C LYS A 162 -3.98 7.41 -54.91
N GLY A 163 -4.12 7.69 -53.61
CA GLY A 163 -5.13 8.59 -53.07
C GLY A 163 -4.63 9.52 -51.97
N VAL A 164 -5.21 10.72 -51.91
CA VAL A 164 -4.88 11.78 -50.96
C VAL A 164 -5.33 11.38 -49.54
N CYS A 165 -4.40 11.25 -48.59
CA CYS A 165 -4.65 10.85 -47.20
C CYS A 165 -5.50 11.84 -46.37
N PHE A 166 -6.03 12.92 -46.95
CA PHE A 166 -6.86 13.89 -46.25
C PHE A 166 -8.33 13.69 -46.61
N LEU A 167 -9.06 12.96 -45.75
CA LEU A 167 -10.51 13.03 -45.73
C LEU A 167 -10.95 14.41 -45.24
N GLN A 168 -11.14 15.37 -46.15
CA GLN A 168 -11.83 16.61 -45.84
C GLN A 168 -13.30 16.30 -45.56
N THR A 169 -13.65 16.19 -44.29
CA THR A 169 -15.05 16.11 -43.89
C THR A 169 -15.72 17.47 -44.14
N LYS A 170 -16.52 17.56 -45.20
CA LYS A 170 -17.32 18.75 -45.50
C LYS A 170 -18.49 18.78 -44.50
N LYS A 171 -18.38 19.61 -43.45
CA LYS A 171 -19.48 19.85 -42.51
C LYS A 171 -20.59 20.65 -43.21
N ASN A 172 -21.59 19.97 -43.76
CA ASN A 172 -22.83 20.57 -44.24
C ASN A 172 -23.78 20.81 -43.05
N TRP A 173 -23.68 21.97 -42.40
CA TRP A 173 -24.76 22.49 -41.57
C TRP A 173 -25.70 23.32 -42.45
N LYS A 174 -26.83 22.74 -42.86
CA LYS A 174 -27.97 23.53 -43.35
C LYS A 174 -28.70 24.12 -42.14
N ARG A 175 -28.83 25.44 -42.13
CA ARG A 175 -29.81 26.18 -41.32
C ARG A 175 -31.20 26.07 -41.95
#